data_AF-A0A834YM32-F1
#
_entry.id   AF-A0A834YM32-F1
#
_cell.length_a   1.000
_cell.length_b   1.000
_cell.length_c   1.000
_cell.angle_alpha   90.00
_cell.angle_beta   90.00
_cell.angle_gamma   90.00
#
_symmetry.space_group_name_H-M   'P 1'
#
loop_
_entity.id
_entity.type
_entity.pdbx_description
1 polymer ?
#
loop_
_entity_poly.entity_id
_entity_poly.type
_entity_poly.pdbx_seq_one_letter_code
_entity_poly.pdbx_strand_id
1 'polypeptide(L)'
;MSSLQGLVVLILAFISLLFTSAQSSSCNDQGFSFMKKRISITKCKNLGTLEAKFGWDYNEKTHNKTINVCFGARLHAVAGWVAWGVNPCPRPHMVGTRALIGIKQPNGLVVLNTFNITRDTKIGCRLLPSDIEVGVHNQHIEYLEETSFLIISATLTLPPEYNLSKLNHVWQVGSHVEDIEPKMHAVTLQNVDSTETIDLISEETQSIWHQRHHLRTVHGILNIVGWGVLLPIGVIIARYFRNFPVKYSRWYHFHIFCQVWAFTLGSTGWFMGMWLGRHSKFYEFRTHRILGIIIFTFSTLQMLAFLLKPEKKDESRQYWDIYHHFLGYSLIVVIIVNVFDGISILQPSQNWKWSYVGILVLLASIVLVLEVFTWIKFIKKKNKTENKT
;
A
#
# COMPACT_ATOMS: atom_id res chain seq x y z
N MET A 1 27.47 23.80 -14.23
CA MET A 1 27.38 22.41 -13.72
C MET A 1 27.03 22.37 -12.23
N SER A 2 27.43 23.38 -11.44
CA SER A 2 27.14 23.52 -10.00
C SER A 2 25.66 23.71 -9.63
N SER A 3 24.87 24.45 -10.42
CA SER A 3 23.44 24.70 -10.09
C SER A 3 22.53 23.48 -10.26
N LEU A 4 22.85 22.61 -11.23
CA LEU A 4 22.07 21.39 -11.50
C LEU A 4 22.35 20.31 -10.45
N GLN A 5 23.61 20.17 -10.02
CA GLN A 5 23.97 19.29 -8.90
C GLN A 5 23.31 19.77 -7.60
N GLY A 6 23.26 21.08 -7.35
CA GLY A 6 22.56 21.66 -6.21
C GLY A 6 21.06 21.33 -6.21
N LEU A 7 20.38 21.45 -7.36
CA LEU A 7 18.95 21.13 -7.49
C LEU A 7 18.67 19.63 -7.30
N VAL A 8 19.51 18.76 -7.87
CA VAL A 8 19.38 17.29 -7.72
C VAL A 8 19.63 16.86 -6.28
N VAL A 9 20.63 17.44 -5.60
CA VAL A 9 20.89 17.18 -4.19
C VAL A 9 19.76 17.69 -3.31
N LEU A 10 19.18 18.86 -3.61
CA LEU A 10 17.99 19.37 -2.91
C LEU A 10 16.76 18.48 -3.09
N ILE A 11 16.52 17.98 -4.31
CA ILE A 11 15.42 17.06 -4.59
C ILE A 11 15.64 15.72 -3.86
N LEU A 12 16.85 15.17 -3.89
CA LEU A 12 17.19 13.93 -3.18
C LEU A 12 17.13 14.10 -1.66
N ALA A 13 17.53 15.26 -1.12
CA ALA A 13 17.44 15.59 0.31
C ALA A 13 15.98 15.82 0.75
N PHE A 14 15.14 16.40 -0.11
CA PHE A 14 13.72 16.55 0.15
C PHE A 14 13.00 15.21 0.11
N ILE A 15 13.43 14.31 -0.79
CA ILE A 15 12.96 12.92 -0.86
C ILE A 15 13.38 12.14 0.38
N SER A 16 14.61 12.29 0.89
CA SER A 16 15.05 11.58 2.10
C SER A 16 14.35 12.04 3.39
N LEU A 17 13.93 13.31 3.47
CA LEU A 17 13.14 13.86 4.58
C LEU A 17 11.69 13.33 4.61
N LEU A 18 11.18 12.75 3.53
CA LEU A 18 9.84 12.16 3.48
C LEU A 18 9.77 10.74 4.06
N PHE A 19 10.91 10.19 4.52
CA PHE A 19 11.02 8.79 4.95
C PHE A 19 11.62 8.65 6.35
N THR A 20 10.97 9.24 7.34
CA THR A 20 11.13 8.80 8.75
C THR A 20 10.11 7.71 9.05
N SER A 21 10.55 6.47 9.18
CA SER A 21 9.72 5.42 9.76
C SER A 21 9.69 5.61 11.28
N ALA A 22 8.57 6.07 11.81
CA ALA A 22 8.33 6.05 13.25
C ALA A 22 8.15 4.60 13.70
N GLN A 23 9.11 4.07 14.47
CA GLN A 23 8.87 2.91 15.31
C GLN A 23 8.29 3.40 16.63
N SER A 24 7.12 2.90 17.00
CA SER A 24 6.56 3.09 18.34
C SER A 24 6.10 1.74 18.88
N SER A 25 6.86 1.27 19.86
CA SER A 25 6.61 0.09 20.69
C SER A 25 5.97 0.53 22.01
N SER A 26 4.66 0.73 22.03
CA SER A 26 3.89 0.61 23.28
C SER A 26 2.41 0.30 23.01
N CYS A 27 1.82 -0.54 23.86
CA CYS A 27 0.37 -0.82 23.87
C CYS A 27 -0.38 0.21 24.74
N ASN A 28 0.04 1.48 24.75
CA ASN A 28 -0.44 2.50 25.70
C ASN A 28 -1.87 3.02 25.45
N ASP A 29 -2.68 2.28 24.70
CA ASP A 29 -4.09 2.61 24.55
C ASP A 29 -4.83 2.34 25.85
N GLN A 30 -5.57 3.33 26.34
CA GLN A 30 -6.24 3.27 27.65
C GLN A 30 -7.23 2.10 27.74
N GLY A 31 -7.99 1.84 26.66
CA GLY A 31 -8.97 0.76 26.62
C GLY A 31 -8.33 -0.62 26.61
N PHE A 32 -7.32 -0.81 25.77
CA PHE A 32 -6.59 -2.09 25.72
C PHE A 32 -5.78 -2.35 27.00
N SER A 33 -5.19 -1.29 27.60
CA SER A 33 -4.45 -1.38 28.86
C SER A 33 -5.34 -1.75 30.04
N PHE A 34 -6.56 -1.21 30.09
CA PHE A 34 -7.55 -1.58 31.10
C PHE A 34 -7.89 -3.07 31.06
N MET A 35 -8.18 -3.59 29.86
CA MET A 35 -8.49 -5.02 29.67
C MET A 35 -7.29 -5.92 29.98
N LYS A 36 -6.09 -5.52 29.55
CA LYS A 36 -4.84 -6.20 29.91
C LYS A 36 -4.68 -6.33 31.43
N LYS A 37 -4.95 -5.25 32.17
CA LYS A 37 -4.89 -5.23 33.64
C LYS A 37 -5.97 -6.12 34.27
N ARG A 38 -7.20 -6.10 33.75
CA ARG A 38 -8.31 -6.94 34.22
C ARG A 38 -8.01 -8.44 34.09
N ILE A 39 -7.32 -8.83 33.00
CA ILE A 39 -6.99 -10.23 32.71
C ILE A 39 -5.57 -10.60 33.19
N SER A 40 -4.88 -9.67 33.86
CA SER A 40 -3.53 -9.87 34.39
C SER A 40 -2.50 -10.33 33.34
N ILE A 41 -2.61 -9.80 32.12
CA ILE A 41 -1.67 -10.06 31.03
C ILE A 41 -0.48 -9.11 31.16
N THR A 42 0.74 -9.64 31.05
CA THR A 42 1.96 -8.84 31.17
C THR A 42 2.57 -8.47 29.82
N LYS A 43 2.55 -9.37 28.83
CA LYS A 43 3.15 -9.16 27.51
C LYS A 43 2.15 -8.60 26.51
N CYS A 44 2.60 -7.71 25.62
CA CYS A 44 1.76 -7.20 24.53
C CYS A 44 2.57 -6.59 23.40
N LYS A 45 1.94 -6.49 22.22
CA LYS A 45 2.45 -5.77 21.06
C LYS A 45 1.33 -5.15 20.22
N ASN A 46 1.69 -4.13 19.46
CA ASN A 46 0.91 -3.69 18.32
C ASN A 46 1.20 -4.64 17.15
N LEU A 47 0.17 -5.07 16.44
CA LEU A 47 0.29 -5.87 15.23
C LEU A 47 0.51 -4.96 14.02
N GLY A 48 1.15 -5.48 12.97
CA GLY A 48 1.56 -4.69 11.80
C GLY A 48 0.41 -4.19 10.92
N THR A 49 -0.82 -4.67 11.13
CA THR A 49 -1.97 -4.42 10.26
C THR A 49 -3.26 -4.27 11.06
N LEU A 50 -4.28 -3.60 10.47
CA LEU A 50 -5.64 -3.48 10.99
C LEU A 50 -5.76 -2.77 12.36
N GLU A 51 -4.79 -1.92 12.70
CA GLU A 51 -4.71 -1.21 14.00
C GLU A 51 -4.87 -2.16 15.21
N ALA A 52 -4.49 -3.43 15.03
CA ALA A 52 -4.78 -4.48 15.97
C ALA A 52 -3.69 -4.59 17.05
N LYS A 53 -4.10 -5.07 18.23
CA LYS A 53 -3.26 -5.24 19.40
C LYS A 53 -3.40 -6.65 19.92
N PHE A 54 -2.29 -7.22 20.34
CA PHE A 54 -2.23 -8.57 20.88
C PHE A 54 -1.49 -8.57 22.21
N GLY A 55 -2.13 -9.13 23.23
CA GLY A 55 -1.58 -9.34 24.55
C GLY A 55 -1.65 -10.81 24.90
N TRP A 56 -0.62 -11.31 25.57
CA TRP A 56 -0.59 -12.70 26.00
C TRP A 56 0.15 -12.89 27.31
N ASP A 57 -0.19 -13.97 27.98
CA ASP A 57 0.60 -14.54 29.06
C ASP A 57 0.56 -16.06 28.95
N TYR A 58 1.53 -16.76 29.50
CA TYR A 58 1.58 -18.21 29.45
C TYR A 58 1.91 -18.80 30.81
N ASN A 59 1.34 -19.95 31.11
CA ASN A 59 1.59 -20.65 32.37
C ASN A 59 2.17 -22.04 32.09
N GLU A 60 3.42 -22.24 32.49
CA GLU A 60 4.16 -23.51 32.33
C GLU A 60 3.80 -24.57 33.40
N LYS A 61 2.99 -24.22 34.42
CA LYS A 61 2.75 -25.10 35.57
C LYS A 61 1.89 -26.33 35.27
N THR A 62 1.29 -26.42 34.09
CA THR A 62 0.44 -27.55 33.68
C THR A 62 1.11 -28.34 32.55
N HIS A 63 1.01 -29.68 32.60
CA HIS A 63 1.41 -30.55 31.47
C HIS A 63 0.76 -30.15 30.13
N ASN A 64 -0.35 -29.40 30.19
CA ASN A 64 -0.99 -28.75 29.06
C ASN A 64 -0.51 -27.30 28.95
N LYS A 65 -0.04 -26.88 27.77
CA LYS A 65 0.37 -25.50 27.49
C LYS A 65 -0.86 -24.60 27.54
N THR A 66 -1.00 -23.80 28.60
CA THR A 66 -2.10 -22.84 28.73
C THR A 66 -1.62 -21.42 28.42
N ILE A 67 -2.36 -20.71 27.59
CA ILE A 67 -2.08 -19.31 27.23
C ILE A 67 -3.31 -18.45 27.51
N ASN A 68 -3.10 -17.31 28.17
CA ASN A 68 -4.10 -16.27 28.26
C ASN A 68 -3.88 -15.30 27.11
N VAL A 69 -4.92 -15.01 26.34
CA VAL A 69 -4.83 -14.12 25.19
C VAL A 69 -5.83 -12.98 25.33
N CYS A 70 -5.43 -11.81 24.85
CA CYS A 70 -6.27 -10.64 24.68
C CYS A 70 -5.97 -10.05 23.30
N PHE A 71 -6.98 -9.93 22.47
CA PHE A 71 -6.88 -9.36 21.15
C PHE A 71 -7.89 -8.25 21.00
N GLY A 72 -7.49 -7.13 20.41
CA GLY A 72 -8.39 -6.02 20.17
C GLY A 72 -8.05 -5.27 18.91
N ALA A 73 -9.06 -4.84 18.19
CA ALA A 73 -8.93 -3.99 17.02
C ALA A 73 -10.08 -2.99 16.96
N ARG A 74 -9.87 -1.89 16.23
CA ARG A 74 -10.89 -0.87 16.04
C ARG A 74 -11.92 -1.33 14.99
N LEU A 75 -13.20 -1.15 15.29
CA LEU A 75 -14.28 -1.29 14.32
C LEU A 75 -14.60 0.08 13.71
N HIS A 76 -14.66 0.13 12.38
CA HIS A 76 -15.01 1.35 11.64
C HIS A 76 -16.48 1.39 11.20
N ALA A 77 -17.26 0.36 11.55
CA ALA A 77 -18.67 0.21 11.19
C ALA A 77 -19.53 -0.01 12.45
N VAL A 78 -20.82 0.28 12.34
CA VAL A 78 -21.79 0.12 13.44
C VAL A 78 -21.91 -1.35 13.87
N ALA A 79 -21.85 -2.25 12.91
CA ALA A 79 -21.73 -3.69 13.11
C ALA A 79 -20.43 -4.19 12.47
N GLY A 80 -19.88 -5.27 13.00
CA GLY A 80 -18.61 -5.80 12.52
C GLY A 80 -18.10 -6.89 13.43
N TRP A 81 -16.92 -7.38 13.11
CA TRP A 81 -16.31 -8.48 13.84
C TRP A 81 -14.80 -8.35 13.86
N VAL A 82 -14.19 -8.88 14.90
CA VAL A 82 -12.75 -9.03 15.05
C VAL A 82 -12.44 -10.50 15.27
N ALA A 83 -11.38 -11.00 14.66
CA ALA A 83 -10.99 -12.39 14.78
C ALA A 83 -9.52 -12.49 15.11
N TRP A 84 -9.19 -13.42 15.99
CA TRP A 84 -7.83 -13.87 16.23
C TRP A 84 -7.82 -15.39 16.35
N GLY A 85 -6.80 -16.03 15.82
CA GLY A 85 -6.73 -17.49 15.87
C GLY A 85 -5.34 -18.04 15.63
N VAL A 86 -5.19 -19.31 15.97
CA VAL A 86 -3.93 -20.07 15.81
C VAL A 86 -4.05 -21.01 14.63
N ASN A 87 -2.95 -21.20 13.89
CA ASN A 87 -2.92 -22.07 12.73
C ASN A 87 -1.83 -23.15 12.90
N PRO A 88 -2.18 -24.44 12.93
CA PRO A 88 -1.20 -25.51 13.16
C PRO A 88 -0.32 -25.80 11.93
N CYS A 89 -0.60 -25.22 10.77
CA CYS A 89 0.18 -25.45 9.56
C CYS A 89 1.60 -24.90 9.66
N PRO A 90 2.57 -25.38 8.85
CA PRO A 90 3.97 -24.93 8.89
C PRO A 90 4.19 -23.43 8.63
N ARG A 91 3.22 -22.74 8.01
CA ARG A 91 3.26 -21.30 7.73
C ARG A 91 1.94 -20.65 8.13
N PRO A 92 1.96 -19.43 8.67
CA PRO A 92 0.74 -18.73 9.04
C PRO A 92 -0.03 -18.33 7.77
N HIS A 93 -1.31 -18.67 7.71
CA HIS A 93 -2.23 -18.30 6.64
C HIS A 93 -3.67 -18.48 7.11
N MET A 94 -4.65 -17.94 6.39
CA MET A 94 -6.05 -17.96 6.83
C MET A 94 -6.66 -19.37 6.95
N VAL A 95 -6.52 -20.22 5.92
CA VAL A 95 -7.12 -21.56 5.89
C VAL A 95 -6.44 -22.45 6.93
N GLY A 96 -7.22 -23.22 7.68
CA GLY A 96 -6.76 -24.06 8.79
C GLY A 96 -6.65 -23.32 10.12
N THR A 97 -7.03 -22.04 10.18
CA THR A 97 -7.02 -21.27 11.44
C THR A 97 -8.14 -21.73 12.35
N ARG A 98 -7.82 -21.95 13.63
CA ARG A 98 -8.79 -22.09 14.71
C ARG A 98 -8.99 -20.73 15.35
N ALA A 99 -10.12 -20.13 15.05
CA ALA A 99 -10.37 -18.73 15.29
C ALA A 99 -11.36 -18.53 16.44
N LEU A 100 -11.07 -17.52 17.25
CA LEU A 100 -12.00 -16.88 18.15
C LEU A 100 -12.48 -15.61 17.46
N ILE A 101 -13.79 -15.51 17.19
CA ILE A 101 -14.38 -14.37 16.50
C ILE A 101 -15.36 -13.67 17.43
N GLY A 102 -15.05 -12.41 17.73
CA GLY A 102 -15.94 -11.49 18.42
C GLY A 102 -16.77 -10.70 17.42
N ILE A 103 -18.09 -10.74 17.57
CA ILE A 103 -19.06 -10.14 16.68
C ILE A 103 -19.79 -9.04 17.46
N LYS A 104 -19.90 -7.85 16.86
CA LYS A 104 -20.78 -6.77 17.31
C LYS A 104 -21.93 -6.61 16.31
N GLN A 105 -23.14 -6.84 16.77
CA GLN A 105 -24.36 -6.68 15.98
C GLN A 105 -24.80 -5.21 15.92
N PRO A 106 -25.66 -4.83 14.94
CA PRO A 106 -26.18 -3.47 14.83
C PRO A 106 -26.94 -2.97 16.07
N ASN A 107 -27.57 -3.90 16.80
CA ASN A 107 -28.29 -3.64 18.06
C ASN A 107 -27.36 -3.43 19.28
N GLY A 108 -26.03 -3.50 19.09
CA GLY A 108 -25.05 -3.36 20.16
C GLY A 108 -24.71 -4.66 20.90
N LEU A 109 -25.42 -5.77 20.64
CA LEU A 109 -25.09 -7.06 21.24
C LEU A 109 -23.73 -7.55 20.74
N VAL A 110 -22.95 -8.09 21.68
CA VAL A 110 -21.65 -8.69 21.39
C VAL A 110 -21.69 -10.19 21.67
N VAL A 111 -21.13 -10.97 20.76
CA VAL A 111 -21.08 -12.44 20.84
C VAL A 111 -19.67 -12.90 20.53
N LEU A 112 -19.20 -13.91 21.27
CA LEU A 112 -17.88 -14.49 21.10
C LEU A 112 -18.01 -15.99 20.88
N ASN A 113 -17.57 -16.48 19.72
CA ASN A 113 -17.68 -17.89 19.35
C ASN A 113 -16.39 -18.41 18.71
N THR A 114 -16.24 -19.73 18.69
CA THR A 114 -15.16 -20.42 17.99
C THR A 114 -15.56 -20.79 16.56
N PHE A 115 -14.58 -20.77 15.66
CA PHE A 115 -14.78 -21.03 14.25
C PHE A 115 -13.60 -21.79 13.67
N ASN A 116 -13.91 -22.80 12.84
CA ASN A 116 -12.93 -23.53 12.07
C ASN A 116 -12.87 -22.96 10.64
N ILE A 117 -11.77 -22.29 10.30
CA ILE A 117 -11.61 -21.67 8.97
C ILE A 117 -11.10 -22.68 7.97
N THR A 118 -11.92 -23.03 6.97
CA THR A 118 -11.58 -24.04 5.97
C THR A 118 -11.42 -23.43 4.57
N ARG A 119 -11.15 -24.27 3.56
CA ARG A 119 -11.16 -23.84 2.16
C ARG A 119 -12.55 -23.39 1.70
N ASP A 120 -13.60 -23.95 2.30
CA ASP A 120 -14.99 -23.66 1.94
C ASP A 120 -15.33 -22.20 2.28
N THR A 121 -14.90 -21.73 3.44
CA THR A 121 -15.02 -20.32 3.84
C THR A 121 -14.37 -19.39 2.82
N LYS A 122 -13.21 -19.78 2.28
CA LYS A 122 -12.46 -18.96 1.31
C LYS A 122 -13.19 -18.84 -0.04
N ILE A 123 -13.96 -19.85 -0.44
CA ILE A 123 -14.76 -19.81 -1.68
C ILE A 123 -16.16 -19.24 -1.47
N GLY A 124 -16.46 -18.71 -0.27
CA GLY A 124 -17.71 -18.02 0.03
C GLY A 124 -18.80 -18.89 0.65
N CYS A 125 -18.47 -20.09 1.13
CA CYS A 125 -19.42 -20.89 1.91
C CYS A 125 -19.69 -20.23 3.27
N ARG A 126 -20.88 -20.49 3.80
CA ARG A 126 -21.37 -19.96 5.09
C ARG A 126 -20.41 -20.32 6.22
N LEU A 127 -20.09 -19.35 7.08
CA LEU A 127 -19.24 -19.54 8.25
C LEU A 127 -20.05 -19.49 9.55
N LEU A 128 -20.34 -20.65 10.11
CA LEU A 128 -21.09 -20.78 11.37
C LEU A 128 -20.16 -21.15 12.54
N PRO A 129 -20.56 -20.84 13.79
CA PRO A 129 -19.84 -21.31 14.97
C PRO A 129 -19.63 -22.81 14.93
N SER A 130 -18.43 -23.24 15.29
CA SER A 130 -18.06 -24.65 15.30
C SER A 130 -17.06 -24.93 16.42
N ASP A 131 -17.08 -26.16 16.92
CA ASP A 131 -16.05 -26.63 17.82
C ASP A 131 -14.68 -26.66 17.12
N ILE A 132 -13.64 -26.44 17.91
CA ILE A 132 -12.24 -26.46 17.48
C ILE A 132 -11.44 -27.32 18.48
N GLU A 133 -10.36 -27.94 18.01
CA GLU A 133 -9.50 -28.79 18.84
C GLU A 133 -8.75 -28.03 19.95
N VAL A 134 -8.63 -26.71 19.81
CA VAL A 134 -8.04 -25.84 20.85
C VAL A 134 -9.06 -25.66 21.95
N GLY A 135 -8.74 -26.08 23.18
CA GLY A 135 -9.62 -25.86 24.32
C GLY A 135 -9.73 -24.38 24.63
N VAL A 136 -10.94 -23.81 24.68
CA VAL A 136 -11.17 -22.38 24.95
C VAL A 136 -11.99 -22.24 26.23
N HIS A 137 -11.48 -21.47 27.18
CA HIS A 137 -12.10 -21.22 28.48
C HIS A 137 -12.05 -19.72 28.83
N ASN A 138 -12.80 -19.30 29.85
CA ASN A 138 -12.79 -17.92 30.36
C ASN A 138 -12.96 -16.86 29.26
N GLN A 139 -13.86 -17.14 28.32
CA GLN A 139 -14.15 -16.26 27.19
C GLN A 139 -14.79 -14.96 27.68
N HIS A 140 -14.30 -13.83 27.17
CA HIS A 140 -14.87 -12.52 27.44
C HIS A 140 -14.77 -11.64 26.20
N ILE A 141 -15.79 -10.83 25.98
CA ILE A 141 -15.86 -9.86 24.88
C ILE A 141 -16.37 -8.53 25.42
N GLU A 142 -15.75 -7.44 24.98
CA GLU A 142 -16.12 -6.09 25.39
C GLU A 142 -15.93 -5.12 24.24
N TYR A 143 -16.93 -4.28 24.03
CA TYR A 143 -16.84 -3.17 23.09
C TYR A 143 -16.68 -1.86 23.87
N LEU A 144 -15.68 -1.07 23.48
CA LEU A 144 -15.38 0.23 24.07
C LEU A 144 -15.86 1.33 23.12
N GLU A 145 -16.93 2.03 23.47
CA GLU A 145 -17.53 3.07 22.61
C GLU A 145 -16.55 4.21 22.32
N GLU A 146 -15.84 4.70 23.35
CA GLU A 146 -14.93 5.85 23.26
C GLU A 146 -13.81 5.66 22.23
N THR A 147 -13.27 4.45 22.13
CA THR A 147 -12.16 4.14 21.23
C THR A 147 -12.60 3.35 19.99
N SER A 148 -13.86 2.90 19.97
CA SER A 148 -14.43 1.95 18.99
C SER A 148 -13.68 0.62 18.93
N PHE A 149 -13.05 0.19 20.02
CA PHE A 149 -12.34 -1.10 20.10
C PHE A 149 -13.30 -2.23 20.45
N LEU A 150 -13.23 -3.32 19.70
CA LEU A 150 -13.79 -4.60 20.12
C LEU A 150 -12.64 -5.49 20.63
N ILE A 151 -12.74 -5.92 21.88
CA ILE A 151 -11.71 -6.68 22.58
C ILE A 151 -12.28 -8.06 22.90
N ILE A 152 -11.51 -9.09 22.57
CA ILE A 152 -11.79 -10.49 22.92
C ILE A 152 -10.66 -11.03 23.78
N SER A 153 -11.00 -11.87 24.75
CA SER A 153 -10.02 -12.57 25.56
C SER A 153 -10.48 -13.97 25.90
N ALA A 154 -9.52 -14.88 26.06
CA ALA A 154 -9.78 -16.25 26.47
C ALA A 154 -8.51 -16.88 27.07
N THR A 155 -8.70 -17.95 27.82
CA THR A 155 -7.65 -18.91 28.16
C THR A 155 -7.71 -20.05 27.15
N LEU A 156 -6.61 -20.31 26.45
CA LEU A 156 -6.50 -21.42 25.52
C LEU A 156 -5.66 -22.55 26.10
N THR A 157 -6.12 -23.77 25.91
CA THR A 157 -5.35 -24.99 26.12
C THR A 157 -4.91 -25.50 24.76
N LEU A 158 -3.61 -25.38 24.48
CA LEU A 158 -3.06 -25.73 23.17
C LEU A 158 -2.74 -27.23 23.08
N PRO A 159 -3.24 -27.91 22.04
CA PRO A 159 -2.84 -29.28 21.71
C PRO A 159 -1.33 -29.46 21.44
N PRO A 160 -0.81 -30.71 21.44
CA PRO A 160 0.63 -30.99 21.26
C PRO A 160 1.22 -30.49 19.94
N GLU A 161 0.44 -30.38 18.88
CA GLU A 161 0.85 -29.86 17.57
C GLU A 161 1.28 -28.38 17.61
N TYR A 162 0.91 -27.63 18.64
CA TYR A 162 1.29 -26.23 18.80
C TYR A 162 2.56 -26.08 19.66
N ASN A 163 3.45 -25.19 19.22
CA ASN A 163 4.67 -24.84 19.93
C ASN A 163 4.64 -23.37 20.36
N LEU A 164 4.85 -23.10 21.65
CA LEU A 164 4.88 -21.74 22.19
C LEU A 164 6.03 -20.91 21.61
N SER A 165 7.16 -21.54 21.27
CA SER A 165 8.29 -20.86 20.62
C SER A 165 8.07 -20.62 19.12
N LYS A 166 6.98 -21.13 18.54
CA LYS A 166 6.69 -21.01 17.11
C LYS A 166 5.19 -21.08 16.86
N LEU A 167 4.45 -20.15 17.45
CA LEU A 167 3.00 -20.09 17.30
C LEU A 167 2.65 -19.27 16.06
N ASN A 168 2.02 -19.91 15.08
CA ASN A 168 1.44 -19.22 13.94
C ASN A 168 0.08 -18.67 14.34
N HIS A 169 -0.12 -17.37 14.19
CA HIS A 169 -1.41 -16.75 14.45
C HIS A 169 -1.86 -15.85 13.29
N VAL A 170 -3.16 -15.62 13.25
CA VAL A 170 -3.85 -14.87 12.19
C VAL A 170 -4.88 -13.98 12.85
N TRP A 171 -5.01 -12.76 12.35
CA TRP A 171 -6.06 -11.85 12.80
C TRP A 171 -6.78 -11.23 11.61
N GLN A 172 -8.04 -10.86 11.83
CA GLN A 172 -8.83 -10.17 10.82
C GLN A 172 -9.84 -9.22 11.48
N VAL A 173 -10.28 -8.25 10.70
CA VAL A 173 -11.38 -7.34 11.03
C VAL A 173 -12.32 -7.30 9.85
N GLY A 174 -13.61 -7.44 10.11
CA GLY A 174 -14.67 -7.29 9.11
C GLY A 174 -15.73 -6.29 9.56
N SER A 175 -16.38 -5.67 8.57
CA SER A 175 -17.38 -4.61 8.76
C SER A 175 -18.81 -5.09 8.56
N HIS A 176 -19.01 -6.38 8.30
CA HIS A 176 -20.32 -6.91 7.95
C HIS A 176 -20.58 -8.27 8.60
N VAL A 177 -21.80 -8.42 9.11
CA VAL A 177 -22.29 -9.56 9.90
C VAL A 177 -23.76 -9.76 9.52
N GLU A 178 -24.19 -11.01 9.38
CA GLU A 178 -25.60 -11.38 9.38
C GLU A 178 -25.87 -12.25 10.61
N ASP A 179 -26.62 -11.74 11.58
CA ASP A 179 -26.86 -12.37 12.89
C ASP A 179 -25.57 -12.75 13.64
N ILE A 180 -25.20 -14.03 13.60
CA ILE A 180 -23.99 -14.61 14.22
C ILE A 180 -22.96 -15.07 13.18
N GLU A 181 -23.21 -14.81 11.91
CA GLU A 181 -22.35 -15.16 10.80
C GLU A 181 -21.46 -13.97 10.42
N PRO A 182 -20.13 -14.05 10.66
CA PRO A 182 -19.21 -13.05 10.17
C PRO A 182 -19.06 -13.18 8.65
N LYS A 183 -19.33 -12.10 7.92
CA LYS A 183 -19.16 -12.08 6.45
C LYS A 183 -17.72 -11.82 6.07
N MET A 184 -17.37 -12.22 4.86
CA MET A 184 -16.02 -12.09 4.31
C MET A 184 -15.50 -10.66 4.48
N HIS A 185 -14.33 -10.51 5.08
CA HIS A 185 -13.66 -9.23 5.22
C HIS A 185 -13.13 -8.74 3.86
N ALA A 186 -12.78 -7.45 3.78
CA ALA A 186 -12.15 -6.89 2.59
C ALA A 186 -10.82 -7.59 2.26
N VAL A 187 -10.45 -7.70 0.98
CA VAL A 187 -9.19 -8.34 0.55
C VAL A 187 -8.12 -7.29 0.29
N THR A 188 -7.83 -6.46 1.30
CA THR A 188 -6.79 -5.42 1.20
C THR A 188 -5.41 -5.96 1.55
N LEU A 189 -4.36 -5.18 1.26
CA LEU A 189 -3.00 -5.51 1.70
C LEU A 189 -2.88 -5.70 3.21
N GLN A 190 -3.66 -4.96 4.00
CA GLN A 190 -3.65 -5.14 5.45
C GLN A 190 -4.18 -6.52 5.83
N ASN A 191 -5.30 -6.95 5.23
CA ASN A 191 -5.90 -8.25 5.55
C ASN A 191 -5.00 -9.43 5.14
N VAL A 192 -4.41 -9.38 3.94
CA VAL A 192 -3.59 -10.48 3.43
C VAL A 192 -2.27 -10.66 4.17
N ASP A 193 -1.79 -9.60 4.83
CA ASP A 193 -0.58 -9.64 5.64
C ASP A 193 -0.87 -9.74 7.15
N SER A 194 -2.14 -9.93 7.56
CA SER A 194 -2.55 -10.08 8.98
C SER A 194 -2.25 -11.47 9.55
N THR A 195 -0.98 -11.88 9.43
CA THR A 195 -0.47 -13.18 9.82
C THR A 195 1.00 -13.06 10.25
N GLU A 196 1.40 -13.72 11.32
CA GLU A 196 2.82 -13.85 11.72
C GLU A 196 3.06 -15.15 12.50
N THR A 197 4.34 -15.47 12.68
CA THR A 197 4.80 -16.49 13.62
C THR A 197 5.42 -15.79 14.82
N ILE A 198 4.96 -16.10 16.03
CA ILE A 198 5.45 -15.51 17.28
C ILE A 198 6.04 -16.58 18.19
N ASP A 199 7.19 -16.28 18.80
CA ASP A 199 7.68 -16.97 19.97
C ASP A 199 7.11 -16.28 21.22
N LEU A 200 6.19 -16.95 21.91
CA LEU A 200 5.53 -16.38 23.10
C LEU A 200 6.48 -16.26 24.32
N ILE A 201 7.62 -16.97 24.28
CA ILE A 201 8.63 -16.99 25.33
C ILE A 201 9.61 -15.84 25.11
N SER A 202 10.30 -15.80 23.97
CA SER A 202 11.29 -14.77 23.63
C SER A 202 10.69 -13.47 23.10
N GLU A 203 9.41 -13.49 22.74
CA GLU A 203 8.67 -12.35 22.15
C GLU A 203 9.12 -11.99 20.73
N GLU A 204 10.03 -12.77 20.16
CA GLU A 204 10.48 -12.60 18.78
C GLU A 204 9.38 -12.96 17.78
N THR A 205 9.27 -12.17 16.72
CA THR A 205 8.25 -12.38 15.68
C THR A 205 8.87 -12.49 14.31
N GLN A 206 8.48 -13.52 13.57
CA GLN A 206 8.80 -13.71 12.17
C GLN A 206 7.60 -13.29 11.34
N SER A 207 7.69 -12.10 10.77
CA SER A 207 6.63 -11.51 9.94
C SER A 207 7.19 -11.16 8.57
N ILE A 208 6.56 -11.71 7.53
CA ILE A 208 6.89 -11.38 6.13
C ILE A 208 6.36 -9.98 5.76
N TRP A 209 5.43 -9.43 6.57
CA TRP A 209 4.81 -8.13 6.32
C TRP A 209 5.84 -7.01 6.20
N HIS A 210 6.77 -6.89 7.15
CA HIS A 210 7.76 -5.79 7.14
C HIS A 210 8.56 -5.74 5.83
N GLN A 211 9.06 -6.90 5.38
CA GLN A 211 9.82 -7.01 4.14
C GLN A 211 8.94 -6.70 2.92
N ARG A 212 7.73 -7.26 2.84
CA ARG A 212 6.80 -6.98 1.73
C ARG A 212 6.37 -5.53 1.68
N HIS A 213 6.05 -4.94 2.83
CA HIS A 213 5.65 -3.55 2.94
C HIS A 213 6.79 -2.62 2.50
N HIS A 214 8.03 -2.89 2.92
CA HIS A 214 9.19 -2.16 2.45
C HIS A 214 9.35 -2.25 0.93
N LEU A 215 9.29 -3.46 0.36
CA LEU A 215 9.40 -3.64 -1.10
C LEU A 215 8.26 -2.94 -1.85
N ARG A 216 7.00 -3.04 -1.40
CA ARG A 216 5.88 -2.30 -2.01
C ARG A 216 6.06 -0.79 -1.91
N THR A 217 6.62 -0.30 -0.82
CA THR A 217 6.95 1.12 -0.63
C THR A 217 8.00 1.57 -1.63
N VAL A 218 9.11 0.83 -1.77
CA VAL A 218 10.16 1.11 -2.75
C VAL A 218 9.60 1.08 -4.18
N HIS A 219 8.68 0.15 -4.49
CA HIS A 219 8.00 0.08 -5.80
C HIS A 219 7.23 1.38 -6.08
N GLY A 220 6.44 1.83 -5.10
CA GLY A 220 5.70 3.08 -5.19
C GLY A 220 6.62 4.29 -5.43
N ILE A 221 7.72 4.39 -4.67
CA ILE A 221 8.69 5.50 -4.79
C ILE A 221 9.32 5.52 -6.19
N LEU A 222 9.84 4.38 -6.65
CA LEU A 222 10.49 4.28 -7.96
C LEU A 222 9.56 4.73 -9.09
N ASN A 223 8.29 4.32 -9.03
CA ASN A 223 7.30 4.66 -10.06
C ASN A 223 6.82 6.11 -9.98
N ILE A 224 6.63 6.66 -8.77
CA ILE A 224 6.30 8.08 -8.58
C ILE A 224 7.43 8.96 -9.09
N VAL A 225 8.68 8.69 -8.69
CA VAL A 225 9.84 9.49 -9.09
C VAL A 225 10.13 9.32 -10.60
N GLY A 226 10.20 8.08 -11.07
CA GLY A 226 10.52 7.76 -12.46
C GLY A 226 9.43 8.22 -13.43
N TRP A 227 8.29 7.56 -13.41
CA TRP A 227 7.21 7.84 -14.36
C TRP A 227 6.33 9.02 -13.94
N GLY A 228 6.04 9.17 -12.64
CA GLY A 228 5.15 10.22 -12.14
C GLY A 228 5.73 11.64 -12.16
N VAL A 229 7.06 11.80 -12.15
CA VAL A 229 7.72 13.11 -12.04
C VAL A 229 8.72 13.37 -13.17
N LEU A 230 9.73 12.52 -13.35
CA LEU A 230 10.79 12.78 -14.33
C LEU A 230 10.25 12.80 -15.76
N LEU A 231 9.29 11.93 -16.10
CA LEU A 231 8.69 11.89 -17.44
C LEU A 231 7.94 13.19 -17.77
N PRO A 232 6.99 13.69 -16.94
CA PRO A 232 6.38 15.01 -17.14
C PRO A 232 7.38 16.15 -17.24
N ILE A 233 8.42 16.18 -16.40
CA ILE A 233 9.48 17.20 -16.47
C ILE A 233 10.15 17.18 -17.85
N GLY A 234 10.51 15.99 -18.35
CA GLY A 234 11.07 15.85 -19.69
C GLY A 234 10.15 16.37 -20.79
N VAL A 235 8.83 16.15 -20.67
CA VAL A 235 7.84 16.67 -21.63
C VAL A 235 7.74 18.20 -21.58
N ILE A 236 7.73 18.80 -20.39
CA ILE A 236 7.75 20.26 -20.20
C ILE A 236 8.99 20.88 -20.86
N ILE A 237 10.17 20.26 -20.66
CA ILE A 237 11.42 20.71 -21.26
C ILE A 237 11.33 20.69 -22.80
N ALA A 238 10.84 19.59 -23.38
CA ALA A 238 10.70 19.48 -24.83
C ALA A 238 9.69 20.49 -25.41
N ARG A 239 8.59 20.75 -24.71
CA ARG A 239 7.53 21.65 -25.18
C ARG A 239 7.96 23.12 -25.17
N TYR A 240 8.53 23.60 -24.06
CA TYR A 240 8.74 25.05 -23.87
C TYR A 240 10.16 25.55 -24.15
N PHE A 241 11.16 24.66 -24.18
CA PHE A 241 12.57 25.04 -24.33
C PHE A 241 13.20 24.67 -25.69
N ARG A 242 12.46 23.95 -26.55
CA ARG A 242 12.93 23.51 -27.87
C ARG A 242 13.17 24.68 -28.82
N ASN A 243 12.12 25.45 -29.11
CA ASN A 243 12.15 26.53 -30.10
C ASN A 243 11.44 27.78 -29.58
N PHE A 244 10.26 27.61 -28.98
CA PHE A 244 9.37 28.68 -28.54
C PHE A 244 8.66 28.21 -27.26
N PRO A 245 8.47 29.05 -26.23
CA PRO A 245 8.81 30.48 -26.16
C PRO A 245 10.28 30.76 -25.80
N VAL A 246 10.99 29.81 -25.19
CA VAL A 246 12.41 29.98 -24.82
C VAL A 246 13.24 29.05 -25.69
N LYS A 247 14.25 29.56 -26.38
CA LYS A 247 15.18 28.73 -27.14
C LYS A 247 16.36 28.39 -26.25
N TYR A 248 16.53 27.12 -25.89
CA TYR A 248 17.65 26.67 -25.09
C TYR A 248 18.41 25.56 -25.81
N SER A 249 19.67 25.81 -26.19
CA SER A 249 20.44 24.90 -27.06
C SER A 249 20.55 23.46 -26.53
N ARG A 250 20.59 23.28 -25.20
CA ARG A 250 20.76 21.96 -24.57
C ARG A 250 19.44 21.26 -24.20
N TRP A 251 18.27 21.79 -24.59
CA TRP A 251 16.96 21.22 -24.22
C TRP A 251 16.85 19.73 -24.52
N TYR A 252 17.40 19.30 -25.66
CA TYR A 252 17.33 17.92 -26.14
C TYR A 252 18.05 16.96 -25.20
N HIS A 253 19.23 17.36 -24.71
CA HIS A 253 20.02 16.58 -23.76
C HIS A 253 19.29 16.43 -22.43
N PHE A 254 18.69 17.51 -21.92
CA PHE A 254 17.91 17.46 -20.68
C PHE A 254 16.64 16.63 -20.82
N HIS A 255 15.94 16.75 -21.95
CA HIS A 255 14.77 15.92 -22.25
C HIS A 255 15.16 14.44 -22.22
N ILE A 256 16.19 14.04 -23.00
CA ILE A 256 16.64 12.64 -23.04
C ILE A 256 17.10 12.16 -21.68
N PHE A 257 17.85 12.98 -20.94
CA PHE A 257 18.28 12.63 -19.59
C PHE A 257 17.08 12.30 -18.69
N CYS A 258 16.05 13.13 -18.71
CA CYS A 258 14.81 12.87 -17.95
C CYS A 258 14.14 11.58 -18.43
N GLN A 259 14.00 11.37 -19.74
CA GLN A 259 13.32 10.18 -20.28
C GLN A 259 14.07 8.88 -19.97
N VAL A 260 15.40 8.85 -20.09
CA VAL A 260 16.22 7.66 -19.79
C VAL A 260 16.12 7.32 -18.30
N TRP A 261 16.26 8.30 -17.40
CA TRP A 261 16.13 8.02 -15.97
C TRP A 261 14.70 7.66 -15.55
N ALA A 262 13.69 8.31 -16.14
CA ALA A 262 12.29 7.95 -15.94
C ALA A 262 12.03 6.50 -16.35
N PHE A 263 12.51 6.09 -17.53
CA PHE A 263 12.35 4.75 -18.05
C PHE A 263 13.05 3.72 -17.17
N THR A 264 14.30 3.97 -16.75
CA THR A 264 15.06 3.06 -15.90
C THR A 264 14.37 2.86 -14.54
N LEU A 265 14.09 3.95 -13.80
CA LEU A 265 13.48 3.85 -12.48
C LEU A 265 12.07 3.24 -12.53
N GLY A 266 11.25 3.69 -13.49
CA GLY A 266 9.89 3.16 -13.68
C GLY A 266 9.87 1.70 -14.11
N SER A 267 10.79 1.28 -14.98
CA SER A 267 10.92 -0.14 -15.37
C SER A 267 11.36 -1.01 -14.19
N THR A 268 12.34 -0.56 -13.40
CA THR A 268 12.76 -1.27 -12.17
C THR A 268 11.60 -1.40 -11.20
N GLY A 269 10.86 -0.30 -10.97
CA GLY A 269 9.64 -0.31 -10.16
C GLY A 269 8.62 -1.31 -10.69
N TRP A 270 8.33 -1.29 -11.99
CA TRP A 270 7.38 -2.19 -12.65
C TRP A 270 7.77 -3.67 -12.52
N PHE A 271 9.04 -4.04 -12.80
CA PHE A 271 9.52 -5.41 -12.62
C PHE A 271 9.38 -5.87 -11.17
N MET A 272 9.67 -5.00 -10.21
CA MET A 272 9.46 -5.32 -8.80
C MET A 272 7.98 -5.51 -8.45
N GLY A 273 7.08 -4.71 -9.04
CA GLY A 273 5.63 -4.88 -8.91
C GLY A 273 5.13 -6.22 -9.47
N MET A 274 5.64 -6.62 -10.64
CA MET A 274 5.35 -7.93 -11.24
C MET A 274 5.85 -9.09 -10.37
N TRP A 275 7.05 -8.94 -9.79
CA TRP A 275 7.61 -9.91 -8.85
C TRP A 275 6.75 -10.03 -7.59
N LEU A 276 6.37 -8.90 -6.98
CA LEU A 276 5.46 -8.87 -5.82
C LEU A 276 4.10 -9.53 -6.13
N GLY A 277 3.55 -9.29 -7.33
CA GLY A 277 2.31 -9.92 -7.80
C GLY A 277 2.43 -11.44 -7.93
N ARG A 278 3.53 -11.95 -8.53
CA ARG A 278 3.76 -13.39 -8.69
C ARG A 278 3.88 -14.12 -7.34
N HIS A 279 4.41 -13.44 -6.32
CA HIS A 279 4.51 -13.99 -4.95
C HIS A 279 3.22 -13.82 -4.13
N SER A 280 2.20 -13.15 -4.67
CA SER A 280 0.90 -12.91 -4.05
C SER A 280 -0.17 -13.86 -4.61
N LYS A 281 0.02 -15.18 -4.44
CA LYS A 281 -0.83 -16.22 -5.06
C LYS A 281 -2.33 -16.14 -4.75
N PHE A 282 -2.73 -15.39 -3.73
CA PHE A 282 -4.09 -15.41 -3.18
C PHE A 282 -4.85 -14.10 -3.38
N TYR A 283 -4.25 -13.09 -3.98
CA TYR A 283 -4.91 -11.81 -4.28
C TYR A 283 -4.23 -11.12 -5.46
N GLU A 284 -5.00 -10.37 -6.25
CA GLU A 284 -4.49 -9.61 -7.39
C GLU A 284 -5.16 -8.25 -7.47
N PHE A 285 -4.38 -7.21 -7.72
CA PHE A 285 -4.88 -5.87 -8.05
C PHE A 285 -4.91 -5.71 -9.57
N ARG A 286 -5.97 -6.24 -10.19
CA ARG A 286 -6.06 -6.40 -11.65
C ARG A 286 -5.96 -5.08 -12.40
N THR A 287 -6.67 -4.04 -11.96
CA THR A 287 -6.65 -2.71 -12.60
C THR A 287 -5.25 -2.11 -12.58
N HIS A 288 -4.65 -1.96 -11.39
CA HIS A 288 -3.29 -1.46 -11.22
C HIS A 288 -2.26 -2.21 -12.09
N ARG A 289 -2.37 -3.54 -12.14
CA ARG A 289 -1.47 -4.38 -12.93
C ARG A 289 -1.63 -4.15 -14.43
N ILE A 290 -2.87 -4.11 -14.94
CA ILE A 290 -3.15 -3.87 -16.36
C ILE A 290 -2.64 -2.49 -16.76
N LEU A 291 -2.97 -1.45 -15.98
CA LEU A 291 -2.48 -0.10 -16.24
C LEU A 291 -0.95 -0.04 -16.19
N GLY A 292 -0.31 -0.72 -15.23
CA GLY A 292 1.14 -0.83 -15.15
C GLY A 292 1.76 -1.48 -16.39
N ILE A 293 1.17 -2.55 -16.92
CA ILE A 293 1.61 -3.19 -18.18
C ILE A 293 1.47 -2.22 -19.36
N ILE A 294 0.33 -1.52 -19.48
CA ILE A 294 0.12 -0.51 -20.53
C ILE A 294 1.17 0.60 -20.45
N ILE A 295 1.44 1.13 -19.25
CA ILE A 295 2.47 2.15 -19.02
C ILE A 295 3.83 1.64 -19.45
N PHE A 296 4.22 0.43 -19.05
CA PHE A 296 5.50 -0.15 -19.42
C PHE A 296 5.60 -0.27 -20.95
N THR A 297 4.62 -0.89 -21.61
CA THR A 297 4.59 -1.03 -23.08
C THR A 297 4.68 0.32 -23.80
N PHE A 298 3.89 1.30 -23.40
CA PHE A 298 3.90 2.64 -24.00
C PHE A 298 5.23 3.35 -23.74
N SER A 299 5.82 3.20 -22.55
CA SER A 299 7.13 3.78 -22.25
C SER A 299 8.24 3.14 -23.09
N THR A 300 8.20 1.82 -23.33
CA THR A 300 9.15 1.14 -24.21
C THR A 300 9.01 1.63 -25.65
N LEU A 301 7.77 1.74 -26.14
CA LEU A 301 7.44 2.28 -27.45
C LEU A 301 7.94 3.74 -27.62
N GLN A 302 7.88 4.56 -26.57
CA GLN A 302 8.44 5.90 -26.55
C GLN A 302 9.98 5.92 -26.60
N MET A 303 10.64 5.00 -25.89
CA MET A 303 12.11 4.85 -25.96
C MET A 303 12.57 4.35 -27.33
N LEU A 304 11.84 3.44 -27.97
CA LEU A 304 12.11 3.01 -29.34
C LEU A 304 11.89 4.15 -30.34
N ALA A 305 10.92 5.04 -30.11
CA ALA A 305 10.70 6.21 -30.96
C ALA A 305 11.96 7.08 -31.04
N PHE A 306 12.72 7.21 -29.94
CA PHE A 306 14.01 7.90 -29.95
C PHE A 306 15.05 7.22 -30.85
N LEU A 307 15.14 5.88 -30.81
CA LEU A 307 16.10 5.12 -31.64
C LEU A 307 15.73 5.14 -33.12
N LEU A 308 14.44 5.06 -33.43
CA LEU A 308 13.90 4.98 -34.80
C LEU A 308 13.51 6.35 -35.36
N LYS A 309 14.13 7.43 -34.86
CA LYS A 309 13.78 8.80 -35.23
C LYS A 309 14.16 9.10 -36.70
N PRO A 310 13.18 9.34 -37.60
CA PRO A 310 13.46 9.61 -39.01
C PRO A 310 14.18 10.93 -39.24
N GLU A 311 14.85 11.08 -40.39
CA GLU A 311 15.43 12.35 -40.80
C GLU A 311 14.36 13.45 -40.97
N LYS A 312 14.76 14.72 -40.87
CA LYS A 312 13.81 15.85 -40.89
C LYS A 312 13.07 16.02 -42.22
N LYS A 313 13.58 15.44 -43.31
CA LYS A 313 13.05 15.59 -44.68
C LYS A 313 12.20 14.39 -45.12
N ASP A 314 12.11 13.35 -44.30
CA ASP A 314 11.33 12.15 -44.58
C ASP A 314 9.85 12.40 -44.26
N GLU A 315 8.94 11.98 -45.13
CA GLU A 315 7.48 12.06 -44.91
C GLU A 315 7.07 11.28 -43.65
N SER A 316 7.78 10.19 -43.35
CA SER A 316 7.62 9.37 -42.15
C SER A 316 7.79 10.18 -40.86
N ARG A 317 8.48 11.33 -40.93
CA ARG A 317 8.72 12.21 -39.79
C ARG A 317 7.43 12.78 -39.20
N GLN A 318 6.45 13.10 -40.04
CA GLN A 318 5.18 13.66 -39.60
C GLN A 318 4.38 12.64 -38.79
N TYR A 319 4.28 11.40 -39.28
CA TYR A 319 3.63 10.31 -38.57
C TYR A 319 4.33 9.99 -37.25
N TRP A 320 5.67 9.98 -37.24
CA TRP A 320 6.46 9.82 -36.03
C TRP A 320 6.16 10.92 -35.00
N ASP A 321 6.09 12.18 -35.42
CA ASP A 321 5.78 13.30 -34.53
C ASP A 321 4.36 13.13 -33.95
N ILE A 322 3.34 12.80 -34.74
CA ILE A 322 1.95 12.59 -34.24
C ILE A 322 1.92 11.47 -33.21
N TYR A 323 2.46 10.30 -33.56
CA TYR A 323 2.54 9.13 -32.69
C TYR A 323 3.26 9.44 -31.38
N HIS A 324 4.45 10.07 -31.45
CA HIS A 324 5.27 10.37 -30.28
C HIS A 324 4.55 11.31 -29.31
N HIS A 325 3.91 12.37 -29.81
CA HIS A 325 3.19 13.32 -28.96
C HIS A 325 1.92 12.70 -28.37
N PHE A 326 1.07 12.06 -29.19
CA PHE A 326 -0.19 11.47 -28.73
C PHE A 326 0.04 10.41 -27.66
N LEU A 327 0.95 9.48 -27.93
CA LEU A 327 1.28 8.40 -27.00
C LEU A 327 1.94 8.98 -25.73
N GLY A 328 2.73 10.04 -25.83
CA GLY A 328 3.41 10.67 -24.70
C GLY A 328 2.44 11.34 -23.72
N TYR A 329 1.46 12.08 -24.25
CA TYR A 329 0.41 12.69 -23.41
C TYR A 329 -0.52 11.64 -22.80
N SER A 330 -0.91 10.63 -23.58
CA SER A 330 -1.72 9.50 -23.09
C SER A 330 -1.02 8.79 -21.93
N LEU A 331 0.29 8.57 -22.06
CA LEU A 331 1.11 7.94 -21.03
C LEU A 331 1.09 8.70 -19.70
N ILE A 332 1.20 10.03 -19.72
CA ILE A 332 1.13 10.86 -18.50
C ILE A 332 -0.20 10.66 -17.77
N VAL A 333 -1.33 10.66 -18.49
CA VAL A 333 -2.66 10.50 -17.90
C VAL A 333 -2.79 9.13 -17.23
N VAL A 334 -2.38 8.06 -17.93
CA VAL A 334 -2.47 6.69 -17.39
C VAL A 334 -1.54 6.52 -16.18
N ILE A 335 -0.36 7.13 -16.19
CA ILE A 335 0.56 7.12 -15.04
C ILE A 335 -0.10 7.75 -13.81
N ILE A 336 -0.69 8.94 -13.95
CA ILE A 336 -1.31 9.65 -12.81
C ILE A 336 -2.42 8.78 -12.19
N VAL A 337 -3.31 8.22 -13.02
CA VAL A 337 -4.37 7.31 -12.56
C VAL A 337 -3.79 6.11 -11.83
N ASN A 338 -2.77 5.47 -12.40
CA ASN A 338 -2.19 4.27 -11.83
C ASN A 338 -1.41 4.52 -10.54
N VAL A 339 -0.80 5.70 -10.38
CA VAL A 339 -0.16 6.12 -9.12
C VAL A 339 -1.20 6.28 -8.02
N PHE A 340 -2.34 6.93 -8.29
CA PHE A 340 -3.41 7.06 -7.31
C PHE A 340 -4.03 5.70 -6.94
N ASP A 341 -4.23 4.82 -7.92
CA ASP A 341 -4.67 3.44 -7.67
C ASP A 341 -3.68 2.71 -6.76
N GLY A 342 -2.37 2.80 -7.06
CA GLY A 342 -1.31 2.22 -6.24
C GLY A 342 -1.25 2.76 -4.81
N ILE A 343 -1.43 4.08 -4.62
CA ILE A 343 -1.53 4.70 -3.28
C ILE A 343 -2.77 4.17 -2.54
N SER A 344 -3.90 4.01 -3.22
CA SER A 344 -5.13 3.48 -2.62
C SER A 344 -5.00 2.02 -2.17
N ILE A 345 -4.21 1.23 -2.90
CA ILE A 345 -3.90 -0.17 -2.58
C ILE A 345 -2.94 -0.27 -1.39
N LEU A 346 -1.87 0.55 -1.39
CA LEU A 346 -0.86 0.54 -0.34
C LEU A 346 -1.41 1.08 0.99
N GLN A 347 -2.41 1.97 0.93
CA GLN A 347 -2.97 2.71 2.07
C GLN A 347 -1.87 3.26 3.01
N PRO A 348 -0.89 4.02 2.48
CA PRO A 348 0.08 4.68 3.32
C PRO A 348 -0.58 5.81 4.13
N SER A 349 0.21 6.53 4.94
CA SER A 349 -0.27 7.76 5.56
C SER A 349 -0.80 8.74 4.51
N GLN A 350 -1.83 9.51 4.87
CA GLN A 350 -2.48 10.46 3.95
C GLN A 350 -1.50 11.44 3.29
N ASN A 351 -0.36 11.68 3.93
CA ASN A 351 0.73 12.52 3.45
C ASN A 351 1.22 12.10 2.05
N TRP A 352 1.22 10.81 1.71
CA TRP A 352 1.64 10.35 0.38
C TRP A 352 0.74 10.87 -0.73
N LYS A 353 -0.59 10.74 -0.55
CA LYS A 353 -1.58 11.24 -1.50
C LYS A 353 -1.42 12.74 -1.70
N TRP A 354 -1.37 13.49 -0.60
CA TRP A 354 -1.24 14.95 -0.63
C TRP A 354 0.11 15.42 -1.18
N SER A 355 1.19 14.68 -0.92
CA SER A 355 2.51 14.98 -1.48
C SER A 355 2.49 14.84 -3.00
N TYR A 356 1.92 13.75 -3.52
CA TYR A 356 1.79 13.58 -4.97
C TYR A 356 0.86 14.62 -5.61
N VAL A 357 -0.26 14.96 -4.96
CA VAL A 357 -1.12 16.08 -5.39
C VAL A 357 -0.34 17.40 -5.44
N GLY A 358 0.46 17.70 -4.41
CA GLY A 358 1.30 18.90 -4.38
C GLY A 358 2.30 18.95 -5.53
N ILE A 359 2.94 17.82 -5.85
CA ILE A 359 3.82 17.67 -7.02
C ILE A 359 3.05 17.96 -8.32
N LEU A 360 1.86 17.40 -8.50
CA LEU A 360 1.04 17.62 -9.70
C LEU A 360 0.62 19.09 -9.84
N VAL A 361 0.21 19.73 -8.75
CA VAL A 361 -0.15 21.16 -8.72
C VAL A 361 1.05 22.02 -9.08
N LEU A 362 2.24 21.70 -8.55
CA LEU A 362 3.48 22.41 -8.89
C LEU A 362 3.80 22.28 -10.39
N LEU A 363 3.77 21.07 -10.94
CA LEU A 363 4.02 20.83 -12.36
C LEU A 363 2.99 21.55 -13.24
N ALA A 364 1.70 21.49 -12.89
CA ALA A 364 0.63 22.19 -13.59
C ALA A 364 0.80 23.72 -13.53
N SER A 365 1.22 24.26 -12.39
CA SER A 365 1.48 25.69 -12.22
C SER A 365 2.66 26.15 -13.10
N ILE A 366 3.75 25.37 -13.16
CA ILE A 366 4.87 25.63 -14.07
C ILE A 366 4.41 25.64 -15.52
N VAL A 367 3.60 24.66 -15.92
CA VAL A 367 3.01 24.58 -17.26
C VAL A 367 2.16 25.81 -17.55
N LEU A 368 1.29 26.22 -16.62
CA LEU A 368 0.42 27.39 -16.78
C LEU A 368 1.23 28.68 -16.98
N VAL A 369 2.25 28.90 -16.16
CA VAL A 369 3.13 30.08 -16.28
C VAL A 369 3.86 30.08 -17.62
N LEU A 370 4.40 28.94 -18.05
CA LEU A 370 5.09 28.82 -19.33
C LEU A 370 4.12 29.00 -20.50
N GLU A 371 2.88 28.53 -20.40
CA GLU A 371 1.84 28.71 -21.42
C GLU A 371 1.42 30.19 -21.51
N VAL A 372 1.16 30.86 -20.39
CA VAL A 372 0.89 32.31 -20.36
C VAL A 372 2.04 33.10 -21.01
N PHE A 373 3.28 32.78 -20.65
CA PHE A 373 4.46 33.40 -21.27
C PHE A 373 4.53 33.13 -22.78
N THR A 374 4.15 31.93 -23.21
CA THR A 374 4.06 31.54 -24.62
C THR A 374 3.08 32.42 -25.38
N TRP A 375 1.88 32.61 -24.83
CA TRP A 375 0.85 33.47 -25.42
C TRP A 375 1.24 34.95 -25.45
N ILE A 376 1.82 35.48 -24.37
CA ILE A 376 2.31 36.87 -24.34
C ILE A 376 3.34 37.09 -25.45
N LYS A 377 4.29 36.18 -25.61
CA LYS A 377 5.33 36.29 -26.64
C LYS A 377 4.75 36.15 -28.05
N PHE A 378 3.74 35.29 -28.22
CA PHE A 378 3.03 35.10 -29.49
C PHE A 378 2.30 36.39 -29.91
N ILE A 379 1.50 36.98 -29.01
CA ILE A 379 0.77 38.22 -29.27
C ILE A 379 1.73 39.38 -29.58
N LYS A 380 2.80 39.55 -28.79
CA LYS A 380 3.81 40.60 -29.06
C LYS A 380 4.48 40.45 -30.43
N LYS A 381 4.75 39.20 -30.86
CA LYS A 381 5.32 38.93 -32.18
C LYS A 381 4.31 39.26 -33.29
N LYS A 382 3.04 38.88 -33.12
CA LYS A 382 1.95 39.18 -34.07
C LYS A 382 1.78 40.69 -34.27
N ASN A 383 1.64 41.46 -33.18
CA ASN A 383 1.48 42.92 -33.24
C ASN A 383 2.68 43.61 -33.90
N LYS A 384 3.91 43.09 -33.69
CA LYS A 384 5.12 43.64 -34.34
C LYS A 384 5.17 43.34 -35.84
N THR A 385 4.54 42.26 -36.29
CA THR A 385 4.42 41.94 -37.72
C THR A 385 3.34 42.80 -38.38
N GLU A 386 2.20 42.99 -37.72
CA GLU A 386 1.10 43.87 -38.19
C GLU A 386 1.52 45.34 -38.27
N ASN A 387 2.30 45.86 -37.32
CA ASN A 387 2.82 47.23 -37.38
C ASN A 387 3.94 47.45 -38.43
N LYS A 388 4.37 46.41 -39.14
CA LYS A 388 5.44 46.46 -40.17
C LYS A 388 4.91 46.29 -41.60
N THR A 389 3.66 45.84 -41.74
CA THR A 389 2.87 45.80 -42.98
C THR A 389 2.03 47.05 -43.06
#